data_AF-A0A803PQD0-F1
#
_entry.id   AF-A0A803PQD0-F1
#
_cell.length_a   1.000
_cell.length_b   1.000
_cell.length_c   1.000
_cell.angle_alpha   90.00
_cell.angle_beta   90.00
_cell.angle_gamma   90.00
#
_symmetry.space_group_name_H-M   'P 1'
#
loop_
_entity.id
_entity.type
_entity.pdbx_description
1 polymer ?
#
loop_
_entity_poly.entity_id
_entity_poly.type
_entity_poly.pdbx_seq_one_letter_code
_entity_poly.pdbx_strand_id
1 'polypeptide(L)'
;MPTTVLAADDFLWWLWKHMEKEELLQFIGFSWLIWQRRNNFVFQQKHPADHLWLSWAVDFIAYQLEQQQQLPLLVHNKPSVSWQPPPSDFHLINTDASLKLGHLGCGLSAIIRNPAGDLVVVKLSTSTTR
;
A
#
# COMPACT_ATOMS: atom_id res chain seq x y z
N MET A 1 1.15 -1.74 -21.85
CA MET A 1 -0.02 -1.87 -20.96
C MET A 1 -0.78 -3.13 -21.33
N PRO A 2 -1.20 -3.97 -20.37
CA PRO A 2 -1.99 -5.16 -20.66
C PRO A 2 -3.30 -4.75 -21.36
N THR A 3 -3.66 -5.50 -22.40
CA THR A 3 -4.84 -5.23 -23.25
C THR A 3 -6.17 -5.50 -22.55
N THR A 4 -6.15 -6.22 -21.42
CA THR A 4 -7.29 -6.44 -20.52
C THR A 4 -6.78 -6.52 -19.08
N VAL A 5 -7.08 -5.50 -18.26
CA VAL A 5 -6.95 -5.56 -16.79
C VAL A 5 -8.34 -5.87 -16.25
N LEU A 6 -8.58 -7.09 -15.78
CA LEU A 6 -9.87 -7.50 -15.24
C LEU A 6 -9.91 -7.32 -13.72
N ALA A 7 -8.76 -7.41 -13.05
CA ALA A 7 -8.59 -7.16 -11.63
C ALA A 7 -7.26 -6.44 -11.31
N ALA A 8 -7.16 -5.87 -10.11
CA ALA A 8 -5.97 -5.14 -9.67
C ALA A 8 -4.72 -6.06 -9.57
N ASP A 9 -4.92 -7.33 -9.23
CA ASP A 9 -3.85 -8.33 -9.20
C ASP A 9 -3.30 -8.66 -10.59
N ASP A 10 -4.11 -8.62 -11.66
CA ASP A 10 -3.62 -8.81 -13.04
C ASP A 10 -2.57 -7.75 -13.40
N PHE A 11 -2.81 -6.50 -12.99
CA PHE A 11 -1.89 -5.40 -13.25
C PHE A 11 -0.58 -5.58 -12.50
N LEU A 12 -0.62 -5.98 -11.22
CA LEU A 12 0.59 -6.26 -10.43
C LEU A 12 1.38 -7.44 -11.01
N TRP A 13 0.70 -8.50 -11.44
CA TRP A 13 1.34 -9.63 -12.12
C TRP A 13 1.95 -9.24 -13.46
N TRP A 14 1.28 -8.36 -14.22
CA TRP A 14 1.83 -7.83 -15.45
C TRP A 14 3.10 -7.03 -15.19
N LEU A 15 3.09 -6.10 -14.21
CA LEU A 15 4.27 -5.33 -13.83
C LEU A 15 5.42 -6.25 -13.40
N TRP A 16 5.16 -7.25 -12.55
CA TRP A 16 6.16 -8.22 -12.12
C TRP A 16 6.83 -8.96 -13.27
N LYS A 17 6.10 -9.26 -14.35
CA LYS A 17 6.63 -9.97 -15.52
C LYS A 17 7.38 -9.07 -16.51
N HIS A 18 7.21 -7.75 -16.44
CA HIS A 18 7.68 -6.82 -17.47
C HIS A 18 8.59 -5.70 -16.94
N MET A 19 8.86 -5.67 -15.64
CA MET A 19 9.77 -4.72 -15.01
C MET A 19 10.88 -5.45 -14.27
N GLU A 20 12.06 -4.83 -14.22
CA GLU A 20 13.11 -5.29 -13.32
C GLU A 20 12.64 -5.16 -11.87
N LYS A 21 13.14 -6.04 -11.00
CA LYS A 21 12.72 -6.10 -9.60
C LYS A 21 12.88 -4.75 -8.90
N GLU A 22 13.98 -4.05 -9.15
CA GLU A 22 14.27 -2.75 -8.55
C GLU A 22 13.31 -1.65 -9.04
N GLU A 23 13.06 -1.60 -10.35
CA GLU A 23 12.10 -0.66 -10.95
C GLU A 23 10.68 -0.89 -10.40
N LEU A 24 10.27 -2.15 -10.23
CA LEU A 24 9.00 -2.50 -9.64
C LEU A 24 8.90 -2.02 -8.18
N LEU A 25 9.94 -2.22 -7.39
CA LEU A 25 9.97 -1.77 -6.00
C LEU A 25 9.92 -0.24 -5.90
N GLN A 26 10.64 0.47 -6.78
CA GLN A 26 10.55 1.92 -6.88
C GLN A 26 9.14 2.37 -7.25
N PHE A 27 8.50 1.74 -8.25
CA PHE A 27 7.14 2.04 -8.66
C PHE A 27 6.13 1.86 -7.51
N ILE A 28 6.21 0.74 -6.78
CA ILE A 28 5.34 0.47 -5.63
C ILE A 28 5.61 1.50 -4.52
N GLY A 29 6.88 1.80 -4.23
CA GLY A 29 7.28 2.78 -3.24
C GLY A 29 6.75 4.19 -3.55
N PHE A 30 6.93 4.68 -4.78
CA PHE A 30 6.38 5.96 -5.19
C PHE A 30 4.85 5.98 -5.15
N SER A 31 4.19 4.90 -5.58
CA SER A 31 2.72 4.79 -5.50
C SER A 31 2.23 4.94 -4.05
N TRP A 32 2.92 4.32 -3.10
CA TRP A 32 2.64 4.47 -1.67
C TRP A 32 2.87 5.90 -1.17
N LEU A 33 4.01 6.52 -1.51
CA LEU A 33 4.33 7.88 -1.09
C LEU A 33 3.34 8.91 -1.67
N ILE A 34 2.91 8.75 -2.92
CA ILE A 34 1.89 9.62 -3.55
C ILE A 34 0.57 9.50 -2.78
N TRP A 35 0.15 8.28 -2.44
CA TRP A 35 -1.04 8.06 -1.64
C TRP A 35 -0.91 8.69 -0.25
N GLN A 36 0.23 8.50 0.43
CA GLN A 36 0.52 9.12 1.72
C GLN A 36 0.47 10.66 1.63
N ARG A 37 1.07 11.24 0.58
CA ARG A 37 1.07 12.69 0.35
C ARG A 37 -0.35 13.22 0.20
N ARG A 38 -1.19 12.55 -0.61
CA ARG A 38 -2.61 12.90 -0.76
C ARG A 38 -3.33 12.85 0.59
N ASN A 39 -3.11 11.81 1.39
CA ASN A 39 -3.76 11.69 2.70
C ASN A 39 -3.32 12.79 3.67
N ASN A 40 -2.03 13.14 3.68
CA ASN A 40 -1.51 14.24 4.48
C ASN A 40 -2.15 15.58 4.07
N PHE A 41 -2.36 15.81 2.76
CA PHE A 41 -3.05 16.99 2.27
C PHE A 41 -4.52 17.03 2.69
N VAL A 42 -5.28 15.98 2.37
CA VAL A 42 -6.73 15.93 2.60
C VAL A 42 -7.08 15.91 4.09
N PHE A 43 -6.38 15.11 4.90
CA PHE A 43 -6.77 14.84 6.28
C PHE A 43 -5.94 15.57 7.33
N GLN A 44 -4.70 15.97 7.02
CA GLN A 44 -3.80 16.63 7.98
C GLN A 44 -3.49 18.08 7.61
N GLN A 45 -4.04 18.60 6.49
CA GLN A 45 -3.74 19.94 5.97
C GLN A 45 -2.23 20.19 5.80
N LYS A 46 -1.46 19.13 5.56
CA LYS A 46 -0.02 19.18 5.32
C LYS A 46 0.24 19.17 3.82
N HIS A 47 0.84 20.24 3.31
CA HIS A 47 1.16 20.38 1.89
C HIS A 47 2.61 20.86 1.70
N PRO A 48 3.61 19.98 1.81
CA PRO A 48 4.98 20.33 1.46
C PRO A 48 5.04 20.76 -0.02
N ALA A 49 5.89 21.74 -0.31
CA ALA A 49 6.12 22.19 -1.67
C ALA A 49 6.60 21.04 -2.56
N ASP A 50 6.13 21.00 -3.81
CA ASP A 50 6.34 19.87 -4.73
C ASP A 50 7.81 19.47 -4.86
N HIS A 51 8.70 20.44 -5.03
CA HIS A 51 10.13 20.20 -5.18
C HIS A 51 10.76 19.59 -3.92
N LEU A 52 10.37 20.04 -2.73
CA LEU A 52 10.88 19.48 -1.47
C LEU A 52 10.39 18.05 -1.27
N TRP A 53 9.10 17.81 -1.51
CA TRP A 53 8.53 16.48 -1.37
C TRP A 53 9.12 15.50 -2.38
N LEU A 54 9.30 15.92 -3.63
CA LEU A 54 9.85 15.06 -4.68
C LEU A 54 11.30 14.67 -4.37
N SER A 55 12.15 15.63 -3.99
CA SER A 55 13.54 15.34 -3.59
C SER A 55 13.56 14.35 -2.43
N TRP A 56 12.79 14.61 -1.37
CA TRP A 56 12.71 13.71 -0.23
C TRP A 56 12.21 12.30 -0.60
N ALA A 57 11.21 12.21 -1.47
CA ALA A 57 10.63 10.92 -1.88
C ALA A 57 11.66 10.07 -2.65
N VAL A 58 12.43 10.69 -3.55
CA VAL A 58 13.50 10.00 -4.29
C VAL A 58 14.56 9.48 -3.32
N ASP A 59 15.07 10.33 -2.44
CA ASP A 59 16.12 9.97 -1.47
C ASP A 59 15.63 8.89 -0.50
N PHE A 60 14.38 8.99 -0.04
CA PHE A 60 13.78 8.02 0.88
C PHE A 60 13.65 6.64 0.23
N ILE A 61 13.20 6.55 -1.02
CA ILE A 61 13.08 5.27 -1.72
C ILE A 61 14.45 4.63 -1.94
N ALA A 62 15.43 5.41 -2.41
CA ALA A 62 16.81 4.92 -2.58
C ALA A 62 17.37 4.35 -1.26
N TYR A 63 17.25 5.10 -0.17
CA TYR A 63 17.70 4.67 1.15
C TYR A 63 17.01 3.39 1.64
N GLN A 64 15.69 3.26 1.46
CA GLN A 64 14.96 2.06 1.87
C GLN A 64 15.38 0.82 1.08
N LEU A 65 15.65 0.96 -0.22
CA LEU A 65 16.09 -0.14 -1.07
C LEU A 65 17.50 -0.62 -0.71
N GLU A 66 18.39 0.30 -0.33
CA GLU A 66 19.73 -0.02 0.18
C GLU A 66 19.66 -0.72 1.55
N GLN A 67 18.84 -0.22 2.49
CA GLN A 67 18.75 -0.71 3.87
C GLN A 67 18.04 -2.06 4.03
N GLN A 68 17.19 -2.48 3.09
CA GLN A 68 16.60 -3.82 3.09
C GLN A 68 17.64 -4.94 3.05
N GLN A 69 18.91 -4.62 2.75
CA GLN A 69 20.00 -5.59 2.75
C GLN A 69 20.63 -5.82 4.15
N GLN A 70 20.31 -5.02 5.19
CA GLN A 70 21.15 -4.99 6.41
C GLN A 70 20.48 -4.97 7.79
N LEU A 71 19.14 -5.00 7.94
CA LEU A 71 18.53 -4.78 9.27
C LEU A 71 17.98 -6.04 9.98
N PRO A 72 18.41 -6.30 11.24
CA PRO A 72 17.65 -7.13 12.18
C PRO A 72 16.34 -6.44 12.56
N LEU A 73 15.28 -7.24 12.76
CA LEU A 73 13.95 -6.77 13.18
C LEU A 73 14.01 -6.11 14.57
N LEU A 74 14.06 -4.78 14.61
CA LEU A 74 13.88 -4.03 15.85
C LEU A 74 12.42 -4.14 16.29
N VAL A 75 12.20 -4.76 17.44
CA VAL A 75 10.89 -4.85 18.09
C VAL A 75 10.57 -3.47 18.68
N HIS A 76 9.86 -2.65 17.92
CA HIS A 76 9.31 -1.41 18.44
C HIS A 76 8.13 -1.75 19.37
N ASN A 77 8.18 -1.28 20.62
CA ASN A 77 7.03 -1.34 21.54
C ASN A 77 5.91 -0.49 20.93
N LYS A 78 4.95 -1.15 20.25
CA LYS A 78 3.81 -0.46 19.66
C LYS A 78 2.96 0.14 20.77
N PRO A 79 2.57 1.42 20.70
CA PRO A 79 1.58 1.97 21.61
C PRO A 79 0.28 1.15 21.51
N SER A 80 -0.42 0.97 22.63
CA SER A 80 -1.73 0.31 22.65
C SER A 80 -2.75 1.19 21.95
N VAL A 81 -2.81 1.10 20.63
CA VAL A 81 -3.82 1.79 19.82
C VAL A 81 -5.04 0.89 19.79
N SER A 82 -6.12 1.32 20.45
CA SER A 82 -7.44 0.74 20.26
C SER A 82 -8.05 1.32 18.99
N TRP A 83 -8.67 0.45 18.19
CA TRP A 83 -9.35 0.86 16.98
C TRP A 83 -10.57 1.74 17.31
N GLN A 84 -10.82 2.76 16.50
CA GLN A 84 -11.99 3.63 16.59
C GLN A 84 -12.73 3.69 15.25
N PRO A 85 -14.07 3.82 15.27
CA PRO A 85 -14.86 3.99 14.06
C PRO A 85 -14.55 5.32 13.36
N PRO A 86 -14.83 5.43 12.05
CA PRO A 86 -14.66 6.69 11.33
C PRO A 86 -15.68 7.76 11.79
N PRO A 87 -15.41 9.05 11.56
CA PRO A 87 -16.38 10.11 11.85
C PRO A 87 -17.69 9.96 11.05
N SER A 88 -18.77 10.59 11.54
CA SER A 88 -20.17 10.43 11.08
C SER A 88 -20.43 10.59 9.57
N ASP A 89 -19.55 11.26 8.83
CA ASP A 89 -19.71 11.51 7.39
C ASP A 89 -18.72 10.72 6.52
N PHE A 90 -17.98 9.78 7.13
CA PHE A 90 -16.91 9.05 6.47
C PHE A 90 -17.13 7.55 6.52
N HIS A 91 -16.75 6.90 5.41
CA HIS A 91 -16.52 5.46 5.39
C HIS A 91 -15.02 5.21 5.54
N LEU A 92 -14.66 4.21 6.35
CA LEU A 92 -13.27 3.77 6.49
C LEU A 92 -13.04 2.57 5.58
N ILE A 93 -12.09 2.68 4.65
CA ILE A 93 -11.57 1.53 3.92
C ILE A 93 -10.24 1.08 4.54
N ASN A 94 -10.18 -0.17 4.98
CA ASN A 94 -8.92 -0.82 5.36
C ASN A 94 -8.58 -1.83 4.28
N THR A 95 -7.32 -1.84 3.85
CA THR A 95 -6.82 -2.78 2.84
C THR A 95 -5.64 -3.57 3.40
N ASP A 96 -5.57 -4.84 3.08
CA ASP A 96 -4.43 -5.69 3.44
C ASP A 96 -4.03 -6.60 2.28
N ALA A 97 -2.75 -6.95 2.21
CA ALA A 97 -2.18 -7.80 1.18
C ALA A 97 -1.36 -8.92 1.82
N SER A 98 -1.54 -10.14 1.31
CA SER A 98 -0.83 -11.33 1.77
C SER A 98 -0.10 -11.99 0.61
N LEU A 99 1.10 -12.48 0.90
CA LEU A 99 1.91 -13.30 0.01
C LEU A 99 2.11 -14.67 0.67
N LYS A 100 1.84 -15.75 -0.07
CA LYS A 100 2.08 -17.10 0.45
C LYS A 100 3.43 -17.61 -0.04
N LEU A 101 4.48 -17.50 0.78
CA LEU A 101 5.82 -17.97 0.40
C LEU A 101 5.80 -19.46 0.02
N GLY A 102 6.45 -19.83 -1.09
CA GLY A 102 6.44 -21.21 -1.61
C GLY A 102 5.21 -21.60 -2.44
N HIS A 103 4.22 -20.71 -2.56
CA HIS A 103 3.10 -20.86 -3.49
C HIS A 103 2.99 -19.59 -4.34
N LEU A 104 2.78 -19.74 -5.65
CA LEU A 104 2.54 -18.61 -6.55
C LEU A 104 1.12 -18.05 -6.35
N GLY A 105 0.87 -17.46 -5.18
CA GLY A 105 -0.43 -16.88 -4.85
C GLY A 105 -0.32 -15.68 -3.92
N CYS A 106 -1.18 -14.69 -4.17
CA CYS A 106 -1.35 -13.51 -3.34
C CYS A 106 -2.83 -13.28 -3.01
N GLY A 107 -3.09 -12.71 -1.84
CA GLY A 107 -4.43 -12.27 -1.44
C GLY A 107 -4.45 -10.76 -1.26
N LEU A 108 -5.41 -10.09 -1.87
CA LEU A 108 -5.74 -8.68 -1.62
C LEU A 108 -7.10 -8.62 -0.94
N SER A 109 -7.19 -7.83 0.11
CA SER A 109 -8.44 -7.62 0.85
C SER A 109 -8.70 -6.14 1.03
N ALA A 110 -9.99 -5.78 0.98
CA ALA A 110 -10.47 -4.47 1.37
C ALA A 110 -11.77 -4.64 2.16
N ILE A 111 -11.87 -3.95 3.30
CA ILE A 111 -13.11 -3.84 4.07
C ILE A 111 -13.51 -2.37 4.16
N ILE A 112 -14.79 -2.09 3.94
CA ILE A 112 -15.37 -0.77 4.16
C ILE A 112 -16.25 -0.84 5.40
N ARG A 113 -16.08 0.15 6.28
CA ARG A 113 -16.89 0.32 7.49
C ARG A 113 -17.65 1.65 7.46
N ASN A 114 -18.85 1.64 8.01
CA ASN A 114 -19.65 2.85 8.21
C ASN A 114 -19.19 3.61 9.50
N PRO A 115 -19.79 4.78 9.80
CA PRO A 115 -19.47 5.54 11.02
C PRO A 115 -19.85 4.86 12.35
N ALA A 116 -20.77 3.90 12.34
CA ALA A 116 -21.03 3.07 13.53
C ALA A 116 -19.93 2.01 13.75
N GLY A 117 -19.03 1.86 12.77
CA GLY A 117 -17.97 0.86 12.76
C GLY A 117 -18.38 -0.49 12.17
N ASP A 118 -19.64 -0.61 11.72
CA ASP A 118 -20.16 -1.81 11.09
C ASP A 118 -19.48 -2.03 9.75
N LEU A 119 -19.24 -3.30 9.44
CA LEU A 119 -18.70 -3.70 8.15
C LEU A 119 -19.83 -3.66 7.12
N VAL A 120 -19.66 -2.86 6.06
CA VAL A 120 -20.65 -2.69 5.00
C VAL A 120 -20.25 -3.37 3.68
N VAL A 121 -18.94 -3.46 3.39
CA VAL A 121 -18.43 -4.13 2.19
C VAL A 121 -17.17 -4.92 2.53
N VAL A 122 -17.08 -6.14 2.00
CA VAL A 122 -15.83 -6.92 1.94
C VAL A 122 -15.52 -7.21 0.48
N LYS A 123 -14.27 -6.98 0.09
CA LYS A 123 -13.72 -7.49 -1.16
C LYS A 123 -12.49 -8.32 -0.86
N LEU A 124 -12.46 -9.53 -1.42
CA LEU A 124 -11.31 -10.42 -1.42
C LEU A 124 -10.97 -10.76 -2.87
N SER A 125 -9.71 -10.62 -3.24
CA SER A 125 -9.15 -11.16 -4.47
C SER A 125 -8.03 -12.12 -4.08
N THR A 126 -8.09 -13.34 -4.57
CA THR A 126 -7.03 -14.33 -4.37
C THR A 126 -6.58 -14.82 -5.72
N SER A 127 -5.33 -14.59 -6.07
CA SER A 127 -4.72 -15.22 -7.24
C SER A 127 -4.06 -16.51 -6.78
N THR A 128 -4.33 -17.61 -7.47
CA THR A 128 -3.57 -18.85 -7.35
C THR A 128 -3.15 -19.22 -8.75
N THR A 129 -1.84 -19.20 -9.00
CA THR A 129 -1.32 -19.67 -10.29
C THR A 129 -1.52 -21.19 -10.30
N ARG A 130 -2.40 -21.68 -11.18
CA ARG A 130 -2.55 -23.11 -11.45
C ARG A 130 -1.32 -23.64 -12.17
#